data_AF-A0A3D0C9X6-F1
#
_entry.id   AF-A0A3D0C9X6-F1
#
_cell.length_a   1.000
_cell.length_b   1.000
_cell.length_c   1.000
_cell.angle_alpha   90.00
_cell.angle_beta   90.00
_cell.angle_gamma   90.00
#
_symmetry.space_group_name_H-M   'P 1'
#
loop_
_entity.id
_entity.type
_entity.pdbx_description
1 polymer ?
#
loop_
_entity_poly.entity_id
_entity_poly.type
_entity_poly.pdbx_seq_one_letter_code
_entity_poly.pdbx_strand_id
1 'polypeptide(L)'
;KHKEAKSINFAIETGDFYKSALNCYISGLGKQKITWNDDESFSINFSKDLPIGRVRANCTAASISKPGRYYWYSKPWFILKNDGSWYHL
;
A
#
# COMPACT_ATOMS: atom_id res chain seq x y z
N LYS A 1 -1.70 -0.10 24.44
CA LYS A 1 -1.40 -0.72 23.13
C LYS A 1 -1.85 0.24 22.05
N HIS A 2 -0.92 0.85 21.33
CA HIS A 2 -1.25 1.78 20.24
C HIS A 2 -2.00 1.00 19.16
N LYS A 3 -3.14 1.54 18.72
CA LYS A 3 -4.00 0.92 17.71
C LYS A 3 -3.29 1.01 16.35
N GLU A 4 -2.48 0.02 16.03
CA GLU A 4 -1.85 -0.09 14.73
C GLU A 4 -2.92 -0.13 13.64
N ALA A 5 -2.70 0.61 12.54
CA ALA A 5 -3.57 0.56 11.39
C ALA A 5 -3.66 -0.90 10.89
N LYS A 6 -4.88 -1.38 10.68
CA LYS A 6 -5.15 -2.72 10.14
C LYS A 6 -5.53 -2.68 8.66
N SER A 7 -5.91 -1.52 8.17
CA SER A 7 -6.28 -1.30 6.79
C SER A 7 -5.97 0.12 6.34
N ILE A 8 -5.97 0.32 5.04
CA ILE A 8 -5.88 1.63 4.39
C ILE A 8 -6.74 1.66 3.13
N ASN A 9 -7.34 2.81 2.88
CA ASN A 9 -8.07 3.12 1.66
C ASN A 9 -7.23 4.08 0.80
N PHE A 10 -7.22 3.83 -0.49
CA PHE A 10 -6.58 4.67 -1.50
C PHE A 10 -7.63 5.15 -2.49
N ALA A 11 -7.51 6.42 -2.91
CA ALA A 11 -8.19 6.97 -4.07
C ALA A 11 -7.14 7.21 -5.16
N ILE A 12 -7.35 6.67 -6.35
CA ILE A 12 -6.45 6.74 -7.50
C ILE A 12 -7.22 6.86 -8.80
N GLU A 13 -6.64 7.52 -9.79
CA GLU A 13 -7.16 7.51 -11.16
C GLU A 13 -6.93 6.13 -11.79
N THR A 14 -7.98 5.54 -12.38
CA THR A 14 -7.93 4.17 -12.93
C THR A 14 -8.05 4.10 -14.45
N GLY A 15 -8.12 5.26 -15.13
CA GLY A 15 -8.45 5.33 -16.56
C GLY A 15 -7.44 4.70 -17.52
N ASP A 16 -6.20 4.43 -17.09
CA ASP A 16 -5.14 3.90 -17.95
C ASP A 16 -4.52 2.58 -17.45
N PHE A 17 -5.22 1.81 -16.61
CA PHE A 17 -4.82 0.43 -16.29
C PHE A 17 -6.03 -0.43 -15.94
N TYR A 18 -5.91 -1.74 -16.14
CA TYR A 18 -6.93 -2.68 -15.67
C TYR A 18 -6.85 -2.84 -14.15
N LYS A 19 -7.98 -2.69 -13.45
CA LYS A 19 -8.07 -2.91 -11.99
C LYS A 19 -7.47 -4.23 -11.51
N SER A 20 -7.57 -5.28 -12.32
CA SER A 20 -6.98 -6.62 -12.06
C SER A 20 -5.45 -6.65 -12.15
N ALA A 21 -4.83 -5.66 -12.81
CA ALA A 21 -3.38 -5.52 -12.94
C ALA A 21 -2.76 -4.73 -11.78
N LEU A 22 -3.58 -4.10 -10.91
CA LEU A 22 -3.08 -3.39 -9.74
C LEU A 22 -2.60 -4.39 -8.68
N ASN A 23 -1.32 -4.28 -8.31
CA ASN A 23 -0.70 -5.11 -7.29
C ASN A 23 -0.04 -4.23 -6.23
N CYS A 24 -0.28 -4.53 -4.95
CA CYS A 24 0.28 -3.77 -3.84
C CYS A 24 1.15 -4.66 -2.94
N TYR A 25 2.30 -4.14 -2.53
CA TYR A 25 3.30 -4.82 -1.70
C TYR A 25 3.66 -3.96 -0.50
N ILE A 26 3.69 -4.56 0.68
CA ILE A 26 4.06 -3.87 1.93
C ILE A 26 5.39 -4.43 2.45
N SER A 27 6.29 -3.54 2.85
CA SER A 27 7.58 -3.92 3.47
C SER A 27 7.37 -4.88 4.65
N GLY A 28 8.00 -6.04 4.59
CA GLY A 28 7.88 -7.09 5.62
C GLY A 28 6.64 -7.99 5.51
N LEU A 29 5.61 -7.60 4.75
CA LEU A 29 4.38 -8.40 4.58
C LEU A 29 4.24 -8.97 3.15
N GLY A 30 4.97 -8.42 2.18
CA GLY A 30 4.90 -8.87 0.78
C GLY A 30 3.61 -8.43 0.09
N LYS A 31 3.19 -9.20 -0.94
CA LYS A 31 1.99 -8.90 -1.73
C LYS A 31 0.74 -8.98 -0.86
N GLN A 32 -0.09 -7.94 -0.92
CA GLN A 32 -1.35 -7.90 -0.19
C GLN A 32 -2.55 -8.13 -1.10
N LYS A 33 -3.64 -8.65 -0.53
CA LYS A 33 -4.94 -8.69 -1.19
C LYS A 33 -5.54 -7.28 -1.17
N ILE A 34 -6.03 -6.83 -2.32
CA ILE A 34 -6.76 -5.58 -2.45
C ILE A 34 -8.25 -5.86 -2.68
N THR A 35 -9.08 -4.94 -2.22
CA THR A 35 -10.52 -4.94 -2.47
C THR A 35 -10.89 -3.60 -3.10
N TRP A 36 -11.44 -3.61 -4.31
CA TRP A 36 -12.00 -2.41 -4.91
C TRP A 36 -13.31 -2.06 -4.22
N ASN A 37 -13.46 -0.80 -3.82
CA ASN A 37 -14.70 -0.31 -3.21
C ASN A 37 -15.61 0.33 -4.29
N ASP A 38 -15.00 0.93 -5.32
CA ASP A 38 -15.67 1.57 -6.44
C ASP A 38 -14.73 1.66 -7.68
N ASP A 39 -14.92 2.65 -8.54
CA ASP A 39 -14.15 2.88 -9.77
C ASP A 39 -12.79 3.53 -9.56
N GLU A 40 -12.61 4.28 -8.49
CA GLU A 40 -11.41 5.08 -8.23
C GLU A 40 -10.83 4.80 -6.85
N SER A 41 -11.40 3.88 -6.08
CA SER A 41 -10.94 3.57 -4.73
C SER A 41 -10.83 2.08 -4.44
N PHE A 42 -9.78 1.74 -3.68
CA PHE A 42 -9.55 0.38 -3.19
C PHE A 42 -8.97 0.41 -1.78
N SER A 43 -9.13 -0.71 -1.09
CA SER A 43 -8.63 -0.92 0.26
C SER A 43 -7.65 -2.08 0.31
N ILE A 44 -6.68 -1.95 1.22
CA ILE A 44 -5.81 -3.04 1.63
C ILE A 44 -6.14 -3.37 3.08
N ASN A 45 -6.51 -4.61 3.35
CA ASN A 45 -6.51 -5.17 4.70
C ASN A 45 -5.17 -5.88 4.90
N PHE A 46 -4.41 -5.46 5.90
CA PHE A 46 -3.07 -6.01 6.11
C PHE A 46 -3.16 -7.46 6.54
N SER A 47 -2.36 -8.32 5.91
CA SER A 47 -2.28 -9.74 6.25
C SER A 47 -1.75 -10.00 7.66
N LYS A 48 -0.97 -9.05 8.20
CA LYS A 48 -0.38 -9.06 9.54
C LYS A 48 -0.19 -7.63 10.02
N ASP A 49 0.24 -7.49 11.27
CA ASP A 49 0.64 -6.22 11.86
C ASP A 49 1.84 -5.63 11.13
N LEU A 50 1.86 -4.30 11.00
CA LEU A 50 2.98 -3.62 10.32
C LEU A 50 4.23 -3.70 11.20
N PRO A 51 5.39 -4.06 10.65
CA PRO A 51 6.60 -4.16 11.45
C PRO A 51 7.01 -2.78 11.97
N ILE A 52 7.57 -2.78 13.18
CA ILE A 52 8.29 -1.64 13.75
C ILE A 52 9.34 -1.18 12.73
N GLY A 53 9.29 0.09 12.34
CA GLY A 53 10.28 0.67 11.45
C GLY A 53 9.67 1.55 10.37
N ARG A 54 10.48 1.74 9.32
CA ARG A 54 10.03 2.33 8.08
C ARG A 54 9.31 1.26 7.27
N VAL A 55 8.03 1.46 7.06
CA VAL A 55 7.18 0.58 6.26
C VAL A 55 6.72 1.35 5.03
N ARG A 56 6.68 0.68 3.88
CA ARG A 56 6.15 1.29 2.66
C ARG A 56 5.17 0.33 2.00
N ALA A 57 4.01 0.83 1.60
CA ALA A 57 3.19 0.19 0.58
C ALA A 57 3.58 0.75 -0.78
N ASN A 58 3.85 -0.13 -1.73
CA ASN A 58 4.00 0.22 -3.14
C ASN A 58 2.91 -0.48 -3.93
N CYS A 59 2.15 0.29 -4.69
CA CYS A 59 1.13 -0.21 -5.60
C CYS A 59 1.55 0.11 -7.03
N THR A 60 1.44 -0.89 -7.91
CA THR A 60 1.89 -0.80 -9.31
C THR A 60 0.85 -1.38 -10.25
N ALA A 61 0.68 -0.73 -11.40
CA ALA A 61 -0.17 -1.22 -12.48
C ALA A 61 0.46 -0.88 -13.84
N ALA A 62 0.33 -1.78 -14.82
CA ALA A 62 0.82 -1.55 -16.17
C ALA A 62 -0.11 -0.59 -16.92
N SER A 63 0.46 0.37 -17.64
CA SER A 63 -0.31 1.31 -18.48
C SER A 63 -0.89 0.61 -19.71
N ILE A 64 -2.16 0.91 -20.03
CA ILE A 64 -2.82 0.46 -21.25
C ILE A 64 -2.32 1.27 -22.45
N SER A 65 -2.30 2.60 -22.34
CA SER A 65 -1.95 3.52 -23.42
C SER A 65 -0.45 3.59 -23.72
N LYS A 66 0.40 3.23 -22.75
CA LYS A 66 1.87 3.30 -22.87
C LYS A 66 2.51 1.94 -22.56
N PRO A 67 2.52 1.01 -23.54
CA PRO A 67 3.11 -0.32 -23.38
C PRO A 67 4.53 -0.27 -22.79
N GLY A 68 4.79 -1.14 -21.81
CA GLY A 68 6.07 -1.21 -21.09
C GLY A 68 6.24 -0.18 -19.97
N ARG A 69 5.30 0.75 -19.77
CA ARG A 69 5.31 1.69 -18.63
C ARG A 69 4.39 1.23 -17.52
N TYR A 70 4.75 1.62 -16.30
CA TYR A 70 4.00 1.30 -15.10
C TYR A 70 3.68 2.58 -14.33
N TYR A 71 2.47 2.64 -13.80
CA TYR A 71 2.13 3.54 -12.71
C TYR A 71 2.68 3.00 -11.42
N TRP A 72 3.18 3.90 -10.57
CA TRP A 72 3.75 3.57 -9.28
C TRP A 72 3.27 4.54 -8.22
N TYR A 73 2.68 4.00 -7.16
CA TYR A 73 2.25 4.78 -6.00
C TYR A 73 2.88 4.23 -4.73
N SER A 74 3.45 5.12 -3.90
CA SER A 74 4.11 4.75 -2.65
C SER A 74 3.49 5.48 -1.47
N LYS A 75 3.07 4.73 -0.44
CA LYS A 75 2.67 5.26 0.86
C LYS A 75 3.67 4.84 1.94
N PRO A 76 4.47 5.77 2.49
CA PRO A 76 5.35 5.47 3.61
C PRO A 76 4.63 5.60 4.96
N TRP A 77 5.08 4.80 5.92
CA TRP A 77 4.74 4.89 7.33
C TRP A 77 5.99 4.73 8.19
N PHE A 78 5.94 5.30 9.37
CA PHE A 78 6.92 5.10 10.42
C PHE A 78 6.20 4.52 11.63
N ILE A 79 6.43 3.25 11.89
CA ILE A 79 5.87 2.53 13.03
C ILE A 79 6.84 2.69 14.19
N LEU A 80 6.36 3.26 15.30
CA LEU A 80 7.12 3.47 16.52
C LEU A 80 7.62 2.14 17.10
N LYS A 81 8.64 2.21 17.95
CA LYS A 81 9.02 1.08 18.79
C LYS A 81 7.91 0.75 19.79
N ASN A 82 7.98 -0.44 20.39
CA ASN A 82 7.02 -0.90 21.40
C ASN A 82 6.91 0.03 22.63
N ASP A 83 7.99 0.75 22.94
CA ASP A 83 8.05 1.76 24.02
C ASP A 83 7.53 3.15 23.59
N GLY A 84 7.07 3.29 22.35
CA GLY A 84 6.57 4.56 21.78
C GLY A 84 7.67 5.53 21.33
N SER A 85 8.95 5.17 21.44
CA SER A 85 10.05 6.04 21.02
C SER A 85 10.29 6.00 19.51
N TRP A 86 10.79 7.12 18.98
CA TRP A 86 11.24 7.26 17.60
C TRP A 86 12.64 6.65 17.39
N TYR A 87 13.00 6.39 16.13
CA TYR A 87 14.36 6.03 15.75
C TYR A 87 15.27 7.25 15.89
N HIS A 88 16.48 7.05 16.42
CA HIS A 88 17.51 8.08 16.37
C HIS A 88 17.87 8.36 14.91
N LEU A 89 18.14 9.63 14.60
CA LEU A 89 18.63 10.08 13.28
C LEU A 89 20.05 9.59 13.03
#